data_AF-A0A099TYV7-F1
#
_entry.id   AF-A0A099TYV7-F1
#
_cell.length_a   1.000
_cell.length_b   1.000
_cell.length_c   1.000
_cell.angle_alpha   90.00
_cell.angle_beta   90.00
_cell.angle_gamma   90.00
#
_symmetry.space_group_name_H-M   'P 1'
#
loop_
_entity.id
_entity.type
_entity.pdbx_description
1 polymer ?
#
loop_
_entity_poly.entity_id
_entity_poly.type
_entity_poly.pdbx_seq_one_letter_code
_entity_poly.pdbx_strand_id
1 'polypeptide(L)'
;MIYILKSDKDPIINESYLSHNVCLLSLLQIQFHDFSLDLEQINKADYLLFTSKNALKAIINHSYFDLLANKQALFIGEKSKNIWLQKGGKYAVSPADLGVSECNNGKKFAEIISPIVNGKNILYLCGKDRATDFKVLLKDSFIQEVIVYSSIENCNPDTNLSNISENAQSSDTFEDESIFIFGSPKHYQVFCKYYRWNLSWLAISLGDTTFQSFGNNVRKLNAKGNFQKALKVAQALCGTTPLQHNIPVDVDNVF
;
A
#
# COMPACT_ATOMS: atom_id res chain seq x y z
N MET A 1 1.45 -22.05 6.03
CA MET A 1 1.45 -20.77 6.80
C MET A 1 0.81 -19.59 6.04
N ILE A 2 0.41 -18.50 6.70
CA ILE A 2 -0.01 -17.22 6.08
C ILE A 2 1.05 -16.14 6.33
N TYR A 3 1.52 -15.48 5.26
CA TYR A 3 2.50 -14.40 5.32
C TYR A 3 1.89 -13.07 4.84
N ILE A 4 2.08 -12.01 5.60
CA ILE A 4 1.60 -10.67 5.24
C ILE A 4 2.79 -9.78 4.90
N LEU A 5 2.80 -9.23 3.69
CA LEU A 5 3.83 -8.31 3.20
C LEU A 5 3.29 -6.88 3.16
N LYS A 6 3.78 -6.05 4.09
CA LYS A 6 3.44 -4.62 4.20
C LYS A 6 4.63 -3.80 4.70
N SER A 7 4.71 -2.53 4.30
CA SER A 7 5.89 -1.68 4.55
C SER A 7 5.88 -0.92 5.88
N ASP A 8 4.76 -0.96 6.62
CA ASP A 8 4.58 -0.21 7.87
C ASP A 8 4.32 -1.14 9.04
N LYS A 9 4.75 -0.78 10.25
CA LYS A 9 4.34 -1.42 11.51
C LYS A 9 2.91 -1.07 11.96
N ASP A 10 2.05 -0.57 11.05
CA ASP A 10 0.66 -0.21 11.38
C ASP A 10 -0.06 -1.40 12.06
N PRO A 11 -0.69 -1.20 13.22
CA PRO A 11 -1.48 -2.23 13.87
C PRO A 11 -2.80 -2.40 13.10
N ILE A 12 -2.77 -3.16 12.00
CA ILE A 12 -3.99 -3.60 11.31
C ILE A 12 -4.50 -4.91 11.90
N ILE A 13 -3.60 -5.62 12.57
CA ILE A 13 -3.86 -6.87 13.25
C ILE A 13 -3.62 -6.49 14.71
N ASN A 14 -4.68 -6.31 15.50
CA ASN A 14 -4.50 -6.46 16.95
C ASN A 14 -3.73 -7.77 17.11
N GLU A 15 -2.68 -7.81 17.92
CA GLU A 15 -1.88 -9.03 18.11
C GLU A 15 -2.76 -10.24 18.45
N SER A 16 -3.96 -10.00 19.01
CA SER A 16 -5.02 -11.00 19.22
C SER A 16 -5.58 -11.70 17.97
N TYR A 17 -5.36 -11.19 16.75
CA TYR A 17 -5.72 -11.83 15.47
C TYR A 17 -4.53 -12.54 14.80
N LEU A 18 -3.31 -12.37 15.31
CA LEU A 18 -2.18 -13.19 14.91
C LEU A 18 -2.34 -14.55 15.61
N SER A 19 -3.14 -15.42 15.00
CA SER A 19 -3.10 -16.85 15.30
C SER A 19 -1.69 -17.39 15.02
N HIS A 20 -1.34 -18.54 15.61
CA HIS A 20 -0.02 -19.19 15.45
C HIS A 20 0.43 -19.40 13.99
N ASN A 21 -0.46 -19.27 13.01
CA ASN A 21 -0.21 -19.49 11.59
C ASN A 21 -0.07 -18.21 10.74
N VAL A 22 0.04 -17.01 11.34
CA VAL A 22 0.18 -15.74 10.60
C VAL A 22 1.51 -15.05 10.93
N CYS A 23 2.34 -14.82 9.92
CA CYS A 23 3.63 -14.14 10.04
C CYS A 23 3.67 -12.83 9.24
N LEU A 24 4.33 -11.81 9.78
CA LEU A 24 4.65 -10.60 9.03
C LEU A 24 6.01 -10.80 8.34
N LEU A 25 6.06 -10.58 7.02
CA LEU A 25 7.29 -10.62 6.24
C LEU A 25 7.62 -9.21 5.74
N SER A 26 8.52 -8.54 6.46
CA SER A 26 8.84 -7.12 6.26
C SER A 26 9.97 -6.91 5.25
N LEU A 27 9.69 -7.09 3.96
CA LEU A 27 10.67 -6.89 2.87
C LEU A 27 10.87 -5.44 2.43
N LEU A 28 9.99 -4.54 2.87
CA LEU A 28 10.04 -3.12 2.55
C LEU A 28 9.99 -2.30 3.82
N GLN A 29 10.69 -1.18 3.83
CA GLN A 29 10.59 -0.15 4.86
C GLN A 29 10.36 1.22 4.23
N ILE A 30 9.76 2.14 5.00
CA ILE A 30 9.55 3.51 4.57
C ILE A 30 10.75 4.35 4.98
N GLN A 31 11.36 5.01 4.01
CA GLN A 31 12.39 6.02 4.22
C GLN A 31 11.79 7.39 3.97
N PHE A 32 11.79 8.24 5.00
CA PHE A 32 11.47 9.66 4.84
C PHE A 32 12.68 10.37 4.25
N HIS A 33 12.43 11.29 3.32
CA HIS A 33 13.49 12.09 2.70
C HIS A 33 13.58 13.45 3.36
N ASP A 34 14.77 14.03 3.36
CA ASP A 34 14.90 15.46 3.52
C ASP A 34 14.38 16.12 2.24
N PHE A 35 13.44 17.05 2.39
CA PHE A 35 12.91 17.84 1.29
C PHE A 35 12.83 19.29 1.74
N SER A 36 13.15 20.19 0.83
CA SER A 36 12.96 21.63 1.04
C SER A 36 11.64 22.04 0.41
N LEU A 37 10.83 22.75 1.19
CA LEU A 37 9.77 23.60 0.66
C LEU A 37 10.26 25.04 0.79
N ASP A 38 9.94 25.89 -0.17
CA ASP A 38 10.13 27.32 -0.01
C ASP A 38 8.79 28.03 0.24
N LEU A 39 8.85 29.25 0.77
CA LEU A 39 7.65 30.03 1.08
C LEU A 39 6.85 30.39 -0.18
N GLU A 40 7.50 30.54 -1.33
CA GLU A 40 6.83 30.87 -2.57
C GLU A 40 5.92 29.72 -3.03
N GLN A 41 6.44 28.49 -3.00
CA GLN A 41 5.70 27.26 -3.29
C GLN A 41 4.50 27.10 -2.37
N ILE A 42 4.71 27.26 -1.06
CA ILE A 42 3.64 27.15 -0.07
C ILE A 42 2.59 28.24 -0.31
N ASN A 43 3.01 29.49 -0.53
CA ASN A 43 2.11 30.61 -0.71
C ASN A 43 1.26 30.49 -1.98
N LYS A 44 1.86 30.06 -3.10
CA LYS A 44 1.17 29.85 -4.38
C LYS A 44 0.19 28.68 -4.36
N ALA A 45 0.39 27.68 -3.49
CA ALA A 45 -0.50 26.52 -3.41
C ALA A 45 -1.89 26.92 -2.89
N ASP A 46 -2.92 26.63 -3.68
CA ASP A 46 -4.32 26.68 -3.26
C ASP A 46 -4.68 25.45 -2.43
N TYR A 47 -4.15 24.28 -2.85
CA TYR A 47 -4.42 22.98 -2.23
C TYR A 47 -3.14 22.21 -1.93
N LEU A 48 -3.16 21.46 -0.83
CA LEU A 48 -2.26 20.35 -0.56
C LEU A 48 -2.94 19.05 -0.97
N LEU A 49 -2.21 18.15 -1.62
CA LEU A 49 -2.72 16.83 -1.99
C LEU A 49 -1.96 15.73 -1.24
N PHE A 50 -2.71 14.85 -0.57
CA PHE A 50 -2.17 13.70 0.17
C PHE A 50 -2.88 12.41 -0.24
N THR A 51 -2.11 11.49 -0.79
CA THR A 51 -2.59 10.17 -1.22
C THR A 51 -2.07 9.03 -0.33
N SER A 52 -1.26 9.37 0.67
CA SER A 52 -0.60 8.43 1.56
C SER A 52 -0.46 9.00 2.96
N LYS A 53 -0.74 8.18 3.98
CA LYS A 53 -0.46 8.52 5.39
C LYS A 53 1.02 8.82 5.65
N ASN A 54 1.93 8.25 4.84
CA ASN A 54 3.36 8.47 5.02
C ASN A 54 3.76 9.87 4.53
N ALA A 55 3.13 10.38 3.48
CA ALA A 55 3.31 11.80 3.12
C ALA A 55 2.85 12.73 4.25
N LEU A 56 1.71 12.42 4.89
CA LEU A 56 1.26 13.17 6.06
C LEU A 56 2.26 13.09 7.23
N LYS A 57 2.77 11.90 7.55
CA LYS A 57 3.79 11.71 8.61
C LYS A 57 5.06 12.53 8.37
N ALA A 58 5.49 12.64 7.12
CA ALA A 58 6.64 13.47 6.76
C ALA A 58 6.38 14.96 7.06
N ILE A 59 5.14 15.41 6.88
CA ILE A 59 4.76 16.82 6.96
C ILE A 59 4.42 17.30 8.35
N ILE A 60 3.76 16.49 9.17
CA ILE A 60 3.42 16.87 10.56
C ILE A 60 4.65 17.14 11.43
N ASN A 61 5.83 16.65 11.03
CA ASN A 61 7.10 16.87 11.71
C ASN A 61 7.99 17.91 10.99
N HIS A 62 7.49 18.53 9.91
CA HIS A 62 8.25 19.49 9.12
C HIS A 62 8.17 20.90 9.72
N SER A 63 9.24 21.70 9.60
CA SER A 63 9.32 23.06 10.16
C SER A 63 8.22 24.01 9.64
N TYR A 64 7.76 23.82 8.40
CA TYR A 64 6.66 24.57 7.80
C TYR A 64 5.26 24.00 8.06
N PHE A 65 5.11 23.04 8.97
CA PHE A 65 3.80 22.45 9.26
C PHE A 65 2.74 23.51 9.57
N ASP A 66 3.04 24.52 10.39
CA ASP A 66 2.06 25.55 10.77
C ASP A 66 1.55 26.36 9.56
N LEU A 67 2.41 26.63 8.56
CA LEU A 67 1.99 27.29 7.34
C LEU A 67 1.12 26.37 6.47
N LEU A 68 1.53 25.11 6.33
CA LEU A 68 0.80 24.11 5.58
C LEU A 68 -0.56 23.80 6.23
N ALA A 69 -0.65 23.78 7.56
CA ALA A 69 -1.84 23.52 8.35
C ALA A 69 -2.98 24.51 8.08
N ASN A 70 -2.63 25.72 7.60
CA ASN A 70 -3.57 26.76 7.22
C ASN A 70 -4.08 26.63 5.77
N LYS A 71 -3.54 25.71 4.95
CA LYS A 71 -3.97 25.49 3.56
C LYS A 71 -5.13 24.50 3.47
N GLN A 72 -5.84 24.54 2.34
CA GLN A 72 -6.83 23.52 2.02
C GLN A 72 -6.12 22.21 1.68
N ALA A 73 -6.49 21.11 2.33
CA ALA A 73 -5.85 19.82 2.15
C ALA A 73 -6.84 18.77 1.65
N LEU A 74 -6.45 18.05 0.60
CA LEU A 74 -7.22 16.98 -0.03
C LEU A 74 -6.61 15.64 0.34
N PHE A 75 -7.38 14.77 0.97
CA PHE A 75 -6.96 13.45 1.43
C PHE A 75 -7.73 12.36 0.72
N ILE A 76 -7.04 11.40 0.11
CA ILE A 76 -7.71 10.20 -0.41
C ILE A 76 -8.34 9.36 0.72
N GLY A 77 -7.69 9.35 1.89
CA GLY A 77 -8.04 8.49 3.02
C GLY A 77 -8.52 9.27 4.23
N GLU A 78 -9.73 8.94 4.69
CA GLU A 78 -10.39 9.54 5.86
C GLU A 78 -9.51 9.55 7.13
N LYS A 79 -8.80 8.44 7.38
CA LYS A 79 -7.90 8.34 8.54
C LYS A 79 -6.78 9.39 8.51
N SER A 80 -6.25 9.71 7.32
CA SER A 80 -5.20 10.73 7.19
C SER A 80 -5.76 12.13 7.40
N LYS A 81 -6.97 12.40 6.87
CA LYS A 81 -7.72 13.64 7.15
C LYS A 81 -7.88 13.86 8.66
N ASN A 82 -8.30 12.84 9.39
CA ASN A 82 -8.54 12.96 10.83
C ASN A 82 -7.25 13.19 11.62
N ILE A 83 -6.14 12.54 11.25
CA ILE A 83 -4.83 12.81 11.86
C ILE A 83 -4.39 14.25 11.60
N TRP A 84 -4.60 14.78 10.38
CA TRP A 84 -4.27 16.17 10.04
C TRP A 84 -5.02 17.16 10.93
N LEU A 85 -6.34 17.00 11.07
CA LEU A 85 -7.17 17.85 11.92
C LEU A 85 -6.75 17.77 13.40
N GLN A 86 -6.47 16.55 13.91
CA GLN A 86 -5.98 16.35 15.27
C GLN A 86 -4.62 17.01 15.54
N LYS A 87 -3.79 17.17 14.50
CA LYS A 87 -2.49 17.83 14.59
C LYS A 87 -2.56 19.35 14.39
N GLY A 88 -3.74 19.93 14.21
CA GLY A 88 -3.93 21.38 14.08
C GLY A 88 -4.14 21.88 12.66
N GLY A 89 -4.23 20.99 11.67
CA GLY A 89 -4.67 21.32 10.33
C GLY A 89 -6.12 21.84 10.31
N LYS A 90 -6.41 22.86 9.50
CA LYS A 90 -7.70 23.57 9.55
C LYS A 90 -8.72 23.13 8.51
N TYR A 91 -8.32 23.05 7.25
CA TYR A 91 -9.22 22.84 6.12
C TYR A 91 -8.88 21.53 5.43
N ALA A 92 -9.73 20.51 5.59
CA ALA A 92 -9.44 19.18 5.07
C ALA A 92 -10.68 18.53 4.45
N VAL A 93 -10.52 17.95 3.26
CA VAL A 93 -11.59 17.28 2.53
C VAL A 93 -11.10 15.90 2.09
N SER A 94 -12.00 14.93 2.18
CA SER A 94 -11.85 13.58 1.66
C SER A 94 -13.05 13.17 0.81
N PRO A 95 -12.99 12.05 0.08
CA PRO A 95 -14.15 11.51 -0.64
C PRO A 95 -15.40 11.33 0.22
N ALA A 96 -15.24 10.99 1.51
CA ALA A 96 -16.36 10.79 2.42
C ALA A 96 -17.14 12.09 2.67
N ASP A 97 -16.44 13.23 2.77
CA ASP A 97 -17.06 14.56 2.94
C ASP A 97 -17.85 14.98 1.69
N LEU A 98 -17.53 14.39 0.54
CA LEU A 98 -18.17 14.61 -0.75
C LEU A 98 -19.25 13.57 -1.06
N GLY A 99 -19.65 12.75 -0.07
CA GLY A 99 -20.68 11.72 -0.23
C GLY A 99 -20.23 10.46 -0.97
N VAL A 100 -18.92 10.26 -1.18
CA VAL A 100 -18.37 9.08 -1.84
C VAL A 100 -17.80 8.11 -0.81
N SER A 101 -18.55 7.03 -0.57
CA SER A 101 -18.19 5.99 0.41
C SER A 101 -17.01 5.11 -0.04
N GLU A 102 -16.82 4.95 -1.35
CA GLU A 102 -15.79 4.07 -1.91
C GLU A 102 -14.83 4.81 -2.85
N CYS A 103 -13.72 5.29 -2.30
CA CYS A 103 -12.57 5.76 -3.07
C CYS A 103 -11.35 4.93 -2.69
N ASN A 104 -11.03 3.93 -3.52
CA ASN A 104 -9.98 2.95 -3.25
C ASN A 104 -8.73 3.13 -4.12
N ASN A 105 -8.74 4.09 -5.05
CA ASN A 105 -7.61 4.35 -5.94
C ASN A 105 -7.52 5.83 -6.32
N GLY A 106 -6.33 6.27 -6.74
CA GLY A 106 -6.06 7.67 -7.06
C GLY A 106 -6.79 8.18 -8.30
N LYS A 107 -7.17 7.32 -9.25
CA LYS A 107 -7.90 7.74 -10.46
C LYS A 107 -9.31 8.21 -10.12
N LYS A 108 -10.07 7.41 -9.37
CA LYS A 108 -11.39 7.80 -8.87
C LYS A 108 -11.29 9.04 -7.99
N PHE A 109 -10.22 9.16 -7.21
CA PHE A 109 -10.00 10.36 -6.40
C PHE A 109 -9.82 11.62 -7.27
N ALA A 110 -9.02 11.53 -8.33
CA ALA A 110 -8.83 12.64 -9.28
C ALA A 110 -10.16 13.08 -9.91
N GLU A 111 -11.00 12.13 -10.34
CA GLU A 111 -12.34 12.42 -10.89
C GLU A 111 -13.22 13.19 -9.89
N ILE A 112 -13.18 12.81 -8.61
CA ILE A 112 -13.96 13.45 -7.54
C ILE A 112 -13.50 14.89 -7.28
N ILE A 113 -12.18 15.14 -7.24
CA ILE A 113 -11.65 16.46 -6.89
C ILE A 113 -11.50 17.39 -8.09
N SER A 114 -11.53 16.88 -9.32
CA SER A 114 -11.34 17.67 -10.55
C SER A 114 -12.21 18.94 -10.60
N PRO A 115 -13.52 18.90 -10.25
CA PRO A 115 -14.35 20.11 -10.25
C PRO A 115 -13.94 21.15 -9.20
N ILE A 116 -13.31 20.70 -8.10
CA ILE A 116 -12.91 21.55 -6.97
C ILE A 116 -11.58 22.25 -7.29
N VAL A 117 -10.65 21.53 -7.91
CA VAL A 117 -9.27 22.01 -8.13
C VAL A 117 -9.04 22.61 -9.52
N ASN A 118 -10.08 22.69 -10.36
CA ASN A 118 -9.94 23.21 -11.72
C ASN A 118 -9.30 24.62 -11.76
N GLY A 119 -8.21 24.77 -12.50
CA GLY A 119 -7.45 26.02 -12.59
C GLY A 119 -6.64 26.38 -11.34
N LYS A 120 -6.45 25.46 -10.40
CA LYS A 120 -5.76 25.70 -9.12
C LYS A 120 -4.33 25.18 -9.09
N ASN A 121 -3.54 25.75 -8.19
CA ASN A 121 -2.19 25.30 -7.88
C ASN A 121 -2.22 24.28 -6.74
N ILE A 122 -1.72 23.08 -7.01
CA ILE A 122 -1.74 21.96 -6.08
C ILE A 122 -0.30 21.60 -5.73
N LEU A 123 0.00 21.60 -4.43
CA LEU A 123 1.23 21.05 -3.89
C LEU A 123 0.98 19.59 -3.50
N TYR A 124 1.45 18.67 -4.34
CA TYR A 124 1.27 17.24 -4.15
C TYR A 124 2.46 16.62 -3.41
N LEU A 125 2.21 16.25 -2.15
CA LEU A 125 3.22 15.66 -1.28
C LEU A 125 3.10 14.14 -1.36
N CYS A 126 4.10 13.51 -1.97
CA CYS A 126 3.95 12.13 -2.43
C CYS A 126 5.20 11.28 -2.20
N GLY A 127 5.02 9.97 -2.34
CA GLY A 127 6.12 9.02 -2.36
C GLY A 127 6.75 8.92 -3.74
N LYS A 128 8.02 8.54 -3.81
CA LYS A 128 8.73 8.30 -5.08
C LYS A 128 7.98 7.31 -5.98
N ASP A 129 7.50 6.21 -5.41
CA ASP A 129 6.80 5.11 -6.11
C ASP A 129 5.27 5.30 -6.15
N ARG A 130 4.79 6.53 -6.38
CA ARG A 130 3.34 6.82 -6.42
C ARG A 130 2.64 6.03 -7.55
N ALA A 131 1.48 5.47 -7.25
CA ALA A 131 0.72 4.64 -8.18
C ALA A 131 -0.14 5.43 -9.19
N THR A 132 -0.34 6.73 -8.96
CA THR A 132 -1.21 7.57 -9.77
C THR A 132 -0.49 8.85 -10.15
N ASP A 133 -0.51 9.15 -11.44
CA ASP A 133 -0.01 10.41 -12.00
C ASP A 133 -1.15 11.44 -12.01
N PHE A 134 -1.18 12.29 -10.99
CA PHE A 134 -2.19 13.34 -10.88
C PHE A 134 -1.99 14.47 -11.89
N LYS A 135 -0.77 14.71 -12.39
CA LYS A 135 -0.52 15.71 -13.45
C LYS A 135 -1.28 15.35 -14.73
N VAL A 136 -1.31 14.06 -15.07
CA VAL A 136 -2.04 13.57 -16.24
C VAL A 136 -3.56 13.59 -16.03
N LEU A 137 -4.04 13.34 -14.80
CA LEU A 137 -5.47 13.23 -14.52
C LEU A 137 -6.15 14.58 -14.24
N LEU A 138 -5.42 15.56 -13.71
CA LEU A 138 -5.91 16.89 -13.36
C LEU A 138 -5.28 17.94 -14.28
N LYS A 139 -5.43 17.78 -15.59
CA LYS A 139 -4.70 18.54 -16.63
C LYS A 139 -4.93 20.05 -16.56
N ASP A 140 -6.09 20.47 -16.07
CA ASP A 140 -6.48 21.87 -15.95
C ASP A 140 -5.96 22.51 -14.65
N SER A 141 -5.22 21.76 -13.82
CA SER A 141 -4.60 22.23 -12.58
C SER A 141 -3.09 22.23 -12.72
N PHE A 142 -2.40 23.17 -12.06
CA PHE A 142 -0.96 23.11 -11.95
C PHE A 142 -0.57 22.25 -10.76
N ILE A 143 0.15 21.16 -10.99
CA ILE A 143 0.59 20.26 -9.91
C ILE A 143 2.10 20.31 -9.76
N GLN A 144 2.53 20.80 -8.59
CA GLN A 144 3.91 20.68 -8.14
C GLN A 144 4.04 19.45 -7.23
N GLU A 145 4.89 18.51 -7.63
CA GLU A 145 5.15 17.30 -6.86
C GLU A 145 6.38 17.47 -5.98
N VAL A 146 6.26 17.07 -4.71
CA VAL A 146 7.38 17.00 -3.77
C VAL A 146 7.46 15.58 -3.24
N ILE A 147 8.61 14.94 -3.46
CA ILE A 147 8.89 13.59 -3.00
C ILE A 147 9.35 13.67 -1.54
N VAL A 148 8.51 13.20 -0.61
CA VAL A 148 8.77 13.31 0.84
C VAL A 148 9.12 11.97 1.48
N TYR A 149 8.89 10.86 0.77
CA TYR A 149 9.28 9.53 1.22
C TYR A 149 9.49 8.58 0.03
N SER A 150 10.12 7.44 0.29
CA SER A 150 10.13 6.29 -0.61
C SER A 150 9.95 5.00 0.16
N SER A 151 9.56 3.94 -0.55
CA SER A 151 9.63 2.59 -0.01
C SER A 151 10.96 2.00 -0.48
N ILE A 152 11.81 1.58 0.45
CA ILE A 152 13.10 0.95 0.14
C ILE A 152 13.08 -0.51 0.57
N GLU A 153 13.93 -1.32 -0.05
CA GLU A 153 14.10 -2.72 0.35
C GLU A 153 14.65 -2.79 1.78
N ASN A 154 14.06 -3.64 2.60
CA ASN A 154 14.53 -3.92 3.95
C ASN A 154 15.28 -5.26 3.95
N CYS A 155 16.59 -5.19 3.73
CA CYS A 155 17.42 -6.36 3.45
C CYS A 155 18.13 -6.85 4.70
N ASN A 156 17.51 -7.78 5.42
CA ASN A 156 18.22 -8.84 6.15
C ASN A 156 17.34 -10.10 6.12
N PRO A 157 17.63 -11.06 5.22
CA PRO A 157 16.86 -12.31 5.11
C PRO A 157 16.73 -13.04 6.46
N ASP A 158 17.79 -13.01 7.26
CA ASP A 158 17.89 -13.75 8.53
C ASP A 158 17.15 -13.08 9.71
N THR A 159 16.87 -11.77 9.64
CA THR A 159 16.18 -11.03 10.74
C THR A 159 14.74 -10.62 10.41
N ASN A 160 14.28 -10.85 9.18
CA ASN A 160 12.97 -10.41 8.70
C ASN A 160 11.80 -11.34 9.09
N LEU A 161 12.09 -12.42 9.83
CA LEU A 161 11.12 -13.32 10.45
C LEU A 161 10.96 -12.96 11.94
N SER A 162 10.70 -11.69 12.24
CA SER A 162 10.39 -11.24 13.60
C SER A 162 9.03 -11.79 14.00
N ASN A 163 9.02 -12.99 14.61
CA ASN A 163 7.97 -13.67 15.41
C ASN A 163 8.03 -15.20 15.31
N ILE A 164 9.06 -15.79 14.69
CA ILE A 164 9.24 -17.23 14.85
C ILE A 164 9.87 -17.46 16.23
N SER A 165 9.23 -18.30 17.05
CA SER A 165 9.86 -18.88 18.23
C SER A 165 11.24 -19.41 17.86
N GLU A 166 12.19 -19.38 18.79
CA GLU A 166 13.64 -19.63 18.62
C GLU A 166 14.05 -20.99 17.99
N ASN A 167 13.12 -21.76 17.44
CA ASN A 167 13.33 -23.10 16.90
C ASN A 167 13.28 -23.21 15.36
N ALA A 168 13.07 -22.14 14.59
CA ALA A 168 13.18 -22.21 13.12
C ALA A 168 14.55 -21.73 12.67
N GLN A 169 15.49 -22.67 12.61
CA GLN A 169 16.78 -22.47 11.96
C GLN A 169 16.59 -22.22 10.45
N SER A 170 17.51 -21.39 9.96
CA SER A 170 17.76 -20.96 8.60
C SER A 170 17.81 -22.09 7.56
N SER A 171 17.48 -21.71 6.33
CA SER A 171 17.55 -22.46 5.07
C SER A 171 16.54 -23.61 4.91
N ASP A 172 15.27 -23.29 4.66
CA ASP A 172 14.54 -23.81 3.49
C ASP A 172 13.14 -23.18 3.42
N THR A 173 12.93 -22.53 2.29
CA THR A 173 11.86 -21.59 1.93
C THR A 173 10.45 -22.09 2.26
N PHE A 174 9.70 -21.27 3.02
CA PHE A 174 8.24 -21.32 3.31
C PHE A 174 7.50 -22.65 3.01
N GLU A 175 6.75 -23.17 3.99
CA GLU A 175 5.94 -24.39 3.84
C GLU A 175 5.13 -24.44 2.53
N ASP A 176 4.92 -25.64 2.00
CA ASP A 176 3.97 -25.87 0.92
C ASP A 176 2.57 -25.35 1.27
N GLU A 177 1.82 -24.97 0.24
CA GLU A 177 0.46 -24.41 0.38
C GLU A 177 0.42 -23.11 1.22
N SER A 178 1.57 -22.41 1.36
CA SER A 178 1.62 -21.11 2.01
C SER A 178 0.87 -20.02 1.22
N ILE A 179 0.25 -19.11 1.97
CA ILE A 179 -0.53 -18.00 1.42
C ILE A 179 0.22 -16.68 1.70
N PHE A 180 0.45 -15.88 0.66
CA PHE A 180 1.15 -14.60 0.75
C PHE A 180 0.21 -13.45 0.41
N ILE A 181 -0.03 -12.56 1.36
CA ILE A 181 -0.86 -11.36 1.19
C ILE A 181 0.05 -10.16 0.88
N PHE A 182 -0.05 -9.65 -0.35
CA PHE A 182 0.78 -8.54 -0.84
C PHE A 182 0.05 -7.20 -0.79
N GLY A 183 0.64 -6.25 -0.05
CA GLY A 183 0.10 -4.89 0.05
C GLY A 183 0.33 -3.99 -1.17
N SER A 184 1.32 -4.30 -2.02
CA SER A 184 1.64 -3.49 -3.21
C SER A 184 2.39 -4.31 -4.27
N PRO A 185 2.45 -3.86 -5.54
CA PRO A 185 3.27 -4.49 -6.57
C PRO A 185 4.74 -4.63 -6.16
N LYS A 186 5.28 -3.61 -5.48
CA LYS A 186 6.68 -3.60 -5.02
C LYS A 186 6.99 -4.71 -4.03
N HIS A 187 6.05 -5.07 -3.14
CA HIS A 187 6.24 -6.21 -2.25
C HIS A 187 6.41 -7.51 -3.04
N TYR A 188 5.61 -7.72 -4.08
CA TYR A 188 5.72 -8.91 -4.91
C TYR A 188 7.02 -8.94 -5.72
N GLN A 189 7.41 -7.81 -6.31
CA GLN A 189 8.67 -7.69 -7.04
C GLN A 189 9.88 -8.03 -6.16
N VAL A 190 9.93 -7.45 -4.95
CA VAL A 190 11.02 -7.70 -4.00
C VAL A 190 10.96 -9.14 -3.48
N PHE A 191 9.76 -9.70 -3.24
CA PHE A 191 9.62 -11.11 -2.89
C PHE A 191 10.23 -12.02 -3.97
N CYS A 192 9.88 -11.81 -5.24
CA CYS A 192 10.42 -12.61 -6.34
C CYS A 192 11.92 -12.40 -6.61
N LYS A 193 12.50 -11.29 -6.14
CA LYS A 193 13.95 -11.04 -6.19
C LYS A 193 14.72 -11.94 -5.22
N TYR A 194 14.14 -12.23 -4.05
CA TYR A 194 14.80 -12.98 -2.97
C TYR A 194 14.31 -14.42 -2.82
N TYR A 195 13.11 -14.73 -3.30
CA TYR A 195 12.47 -16.03 -3.14
C TYR A 195 11.95 -16.56 -4.48
N ARG A 196 12.19 -17.84 -4.73
CA ARG A 196 11.59 -18.56 -5.86
C ARG A 196 10.16 -18.92 -5.53
N TRP A 197 9.22 -18.61 -6.42
CA TRP A 197 7.81 -18.95 -6.25
C TRP A 197 7.59 -20.48 -6.34
N ASN A 198 6.96 -21.09 -5.33
CA ASN A 198 6.46 -22.47 -5.37
C ASN A 198 5.03 -22.51 -5.92
N LEU A 199 4.73 -23.48 -6.79
CA LEU A 199 3.42 -23.64 -7.42
C LEU A 199 2.29 -23.99 -6.43
N SER A 200 2.63 -24.57 -5.28
CA SER A 200 1.68 -24.82 -4.18
C SER A 200 1.20 -23.52 -3.52
N TRP A 201 1.98 -22.43 -3.61
CA TRP A 201 1.66 -21.18 -2.93
C TRP A 201 0.54 -20.38 -3.60
N LEU A 202 -0.18 -19.61 -2.77
CA LEU A 202 -1.23 -18.68 -3.21
C LEU A 202 -0.83 -17.23 -2.93
N ALA A 203 -0.88 -16.37 -3.96
CA ALA A 203 -0.75 -14.93 -3.80
C ALA A 203 -2.14 -14.28 -3.63
N ILE A 204 -2.30 -13.45 -2.60
CA ILE A 204 -3.50 -12.62 -2.40
C ILE A 204 -3.10 -11.15 -2.51
N SER A 205 -3.74 -10.41 -3.42
CA SER A 205 -3.60 -8.96 -3.51
C SER A 205 -4.71 -8.23 -2.76
N LEU A 206 -4.42 -6.99 -2.35
CA LEU A 206 -5.44 -6.09 -1.80
C LEU A 206 -6.27 -5.38 -2.88
N GLY A 207 -5.67 -5.15 -4.05
CA GLY A 207 -6.31 -4.44 -5.15
C GLY A 207 -5.74 -4.84 -6.52
N ASP A 208 -6.34 -4.26 -7.55
CA ASP A 208 -6.14 -4.66 -8.94
C ASP A 208 -4.70 -4.42 -9.43
N THR A 209 -4.07 -3.31 -9.03
CA THR A 209 -2.69 -2.99 -9.43
C THR A 209 -1.70 -4.05 -8.94
N THR A 210 -1.83 -4.52 -7.70
CA THR A 210 -0.99 -5.62 -7.17
C THR A 210 -1.35 -6.95 -7.84
N PHE A 211 -2.64 -7.22 -8.07
CA PHE A 211 -3.08 -8.45 -8.74
C PHE A 211 -2.48 -8.61 -10.14
N GLN A 212 -2.44 -7.52 -10.89
CA GLN A 212 -1.89 -7.48 -12.25
C GLN A 212 -0.36 -7.65 -12.27
N SER A 213 0.33 -7.32 -11.16
CA SER A 213 1.78 -7.49 -11.07
C SER A 213 2.23 -8.95 -10.91
N PHE A 214 1.32 -9.84 -10.48
CA PHE A 214 1.63 -11.26 -10.29
C PHE A 214 1.87 -11.96 -11.63
N GLY A 215 2.92 -12.78 -11.70
CA GLY A 215 3.25 -13.59 -12.87
C GLY A 215 2.12 -14.51 -13.32
N ASN A 216 2.15 -14.93 -14.58
CA ASN A 216 1.08 -15.75 -15.17
C ASN A 216 0.97 -17.13 -14.53
N ASN A 217 2.09 -17.70 -14.08
CA ASN A 217 2.15 -19.02 -13.44
C ASN A 217 1.89 -18.97 -11.93
N VAL A 218 1.54 -17.80 -11.40
CA VAL A 218 1.22 -17.64 -9.97
C VAL A 218 -0.26 -17.86 -9.77
N ARG A 219 -0.59 -18.82 -8.91
CA ARG A 219 -1.94 -18.95 -8.37
C ARG A 219 -2.27 -17.71 -7.55
N LYS A 220 -3.32 -16.98 -7.93
CA LYS A 220 -3.61 -15.65 -7.38
C LYS A 220 -5.07 -15.38 -7.14
N LEU A 221 -5.34 -14.58 -6.11
CA LEU A 221 -6.67 -14.07 -5.76
C LEU A 221 -6.58 -12.57 -5.44
N ASN A 222 -7.64 -11.83 -5.77
CA ASN A 222 -7.77 -10.43 -5.40
C ASN A 222 -8.83 -10.26 -4.31
N ALA A 223 -8.41 -9.85 -3.11
CA ALA A 223 -9.31 -9.66 -1.98
C ALA A 223 -10.23 -8.44 -2.15
N LYS A 224 -9.90 -7.52 -3.07
CA LYS A 224 -10.61 -6.25 -3.31
C LYS A 224 -10.95 -5.55 -2.00
N GLY A 225 -9.93 -5.14 -1.25
CA GLY A 225 -10.12 -4.57 0.08
C GLY A 225 -8.83 -4.32 0.85
N ASN A 226 -8.89 -4.54 2.15
CA ASN A 226 -7.78 -4.29 3.07
C ASN A 226 -7.20 -5.60 3.63
N PHE A 227 -6.11 -5.49 4.39
CA PHE A 227 -5.45 -6.65 4.98
C PHE A 227 -6.37 -7.49 5.87
N GLN A 228 -7.33 -6.90 6.59
CA GLN A 228 -8.26 -7.66 7.43
C GLN A 228 -9.18 -8.56 6.57
N LYS A 229 -9.69 -8.03 5.46
CA LYS A 229 -10.49 -8.81 4.50
C LYS A 229 -9.65 -9.92 3.86
N ALA A 230 -8.44 -9.59 3.41
CA ALA A 230 -7.52 -10.56 2.81
C ALA A 230 -7.13 -11.67 3.80
N LEU A 231 -6.89 -11.34 5.07
CA LEU A 231 -6.58 -12.30 6.12
C LEU A 231 -7.73 -13.26 6.38
N LYS A 232 -8.98 -12.76 6.45
CA LYS A 232 -10.17 -13.62 6.58
C LYS A 232 -10.30 -14.60 5.41
N VAL A 233 -10.02 -14.14 4.18
CA VAL A 233 -10.02 -15.01 2.99
C VAL A 233 -8.92 -16.06 3.10
N ALA A 234 -7.70 -15.68 3.47
CA ALA A 234 -6.59 -16.61 3.65
C ALA A 234 -6.90 -17.68 4.71
N GLN A 235 -7.44 -17.27 5.87
CA GLN A 235 -7.82 -18.18 6.95
C GLN A 235 -8.92 -19.16 6.54
N ALA A 236 -9.93 -18.71 5.79
CA ALA A 236 -10.97 -19.58 5.27
C ALA A 236 -10.42 -20.64 4.31
N LEU A 237 -9.42 -20.29 3.49
CA LEU A 237 -8.78 -21.22 2.56
C LEU A 237 -7.88 -22.25 3.26
N CYS A 238 -7.26 -21.90 4.40
CA CYS A 238 -6.51 -22.86 5.20
C CYS A 238 -7.42 -23.91 5.88
N GLY A 239 -8.71 -23.61 6.08
CA GLY A 239 -9.67 -24.50 6.75
C GLY A 239 -10.36 -25.52 5.84
N THR A 240 -10.15 -25.44 4.52
CA THR A 240 -10.73 -26.34 3.53
C THR A 240 -9.63 -27.22 2.91
N THR A 241 -9.91 -28.53 2.80
CA THR A 241 -9.16 -29.68 2.23
C THR A 241 -8.18 -29.34 1.08
N PRO A 242 -7.08 -30.12 0.85
CA PRO A 242 -5.91 -29.70 0.07
C PRO A 242 -6.28 -29.04 -1.24
N LEU A 243 -5.70 -27.88 -1.47
CA LEU A 243 -6.02 -27.05 -2.60
C LEU A 243 -5.66 -27.81 -3.89
N GLN A 244 -6.67 -28.28 -4.61
CA GLN A 244 -6.50 -29.15 -5.77
C GLN A 244 -5.61 -28.45 -6.81
N HIS A 245 -4.54 -29.13 -7.19
CA HIS A 245 -3.66 -28.71 -8.26
C HIS A 245 -4.44 -28.72 -9.58
N ASN A 246 -4.53 -27.58 -10.26
CA ASN A 246 -4.87 -27.58 -11.67
C ASN A 246 -3.66 -28.13 -12.44
N ILE A 247 -3.62 -29.45 -12.59
CA ILE A 247 -2.73 -30.12 -13.54
C ILE A 247 -3.19 -29.69 -14.94
N PRO A 248 -2.31 -29.15 -15.80
CA PRO A 248 -2.65 -28.93 -17.20
C PRO A 248 -3.02 -30.27 -17.81
N VAL A 249 -4.17 -30.36 -18.48
CA VAL A 249 -4.54 -31.54 -19.25
C VAL A 249 -3.53 -31.67 -20.38
N ASP A 250 -2.69 -32.70 -20.34
CA ASP A 250 -1.88 -33.13 -21.48
C ASP A 250 -2.85 -33.54 -22.59
N VAL A 251 -2.98 -32.67 -23.59
CA VAL A 251 -3.64 -32.99 -24.85
C VAL A 251 -2.53 -33.50 -25.77
N ASP A 252 -2.12 -34.75 -25.58
CA ASP A 252 -1.44 -35.54 -26.61
C ASP A 252 -1.37 -37.00 -26.15
N ASN A 253 -2.41 -37.76 -26.49
CA ASN A 253 -2.32 -39.21 -26.70
C ASN A 253 -3.57 -39.67 -27.47
N VAL A 254 -3.49 -39.56 -28.80
CA VAL A 254 -4.27 -40.39 -29.73
C VAL A 254 -3.26 -40.98 -30.72
N PHE A 255 -2.96 -42.26 -30.52
CA PHE A 255 -2.46 -43.16 -31.56
C PHE A 255 -3.64 -44.00 -32.05
#